data_AF-A0A2N0UZG2-F1
#
_entry.id   AF-A0A2N0UZG2-F1
#
_cell.length_a   1.000
_cell.length_b   1.000
_cell.length_c   1.000
_cell.angle_alpha   90.00
_cell.angle_beta   90.00
_cell.angle_gamma   90.00
#
_symmetry.space_group_name_H-M   'P 1'
#
loop_
_entity.id
_entity.type
_entity.pdbx_description
1 polymer ?
#
loop_
_entity_poly.entity_id
_entity_poly.type
_entity_poly.pdbx_seq_one_letter_code
_entity_poly.pdbx_strand_id
1 'polypeptide(L)'
;MANLYTYCDNNAISNTDTNGKTAWLWMLGLYAVKKSMPLQFYFHSILNRQRYKCYDFSDNSMYADKILGSIAYYNFKKKYHIINLYPALERMYHQNRLYMIYSGTFDPYYTGERDLYLSIGQCKVNICYVIYGNVNKRHDIAYSVTVTFTDDYDFEHWTKSKKNLLTMCINNILGYYPQSLGLIVPYSWRIQYKFSGTFRCRH
;
A
#
# COMPACT_ATOMS: atom_id res chain seq x y z
N MET A 1 -23.63 -10.68 -20.87
CA MET A 1 -23.19 -9.31 -20.54
C MET A 1 -22.06 -8.96 -21.50
N ALA A 2 -22.24 -7.93 -22.34
CA ALA A 2 -21.18 -7.44 -23.21
C ALA A 2 -20.12 -6.74 -22.35
N ASN A 3 -18.87 -7.18 -22.44
CA ASN A 3 -17.75 -6.53 -21.76
C ASN A 3 -17.39 -5.27 -22.57
N LEU A 4 -17.69 -4.09 -22.03
CA LEU A 4 -17.42 -2.79 -22.66
C LEU A 4 -15.91 -2.50 -22.88
N TYR A 5 -15.02 -3.40 -22.44
CA TYR A 5 -13.57 -3.23 -22.42
C TYR A 5 -12.80 -4.36 -23.14
N THR A 6 -13.47 -5.23 -23.90
CA THR A 6 -12.76 -6.24 -24.70
C THR A 6 -11.96 -5.58 -25.82
N TYR A 7 -10.63 -5.55 -25.67
CA TYR A 7 -9.75 -5.21 -26.78
C TYR A 7 -9.69 -6.40 -27.75
N CYS A 8 -10.16 -6.18 -28.98
CA CYS A 8 -10.18 -7.21 -30.03
C CYS A 8 -10.90 -8.51 -29.64
N ASP A 9 -11.95 -8.43 -28.81
CA ASP A 9 -12.66 -9.61 -28.28
C ASP A 9 -11.75 -10.63 -27.57
N ASN A 10 -10.68 -10.14 -26.92
CA ASN A 10 -9.60 -10.94 -26.31
C ASN A 10 -8.77 -11.75 -27.30
N ASN A 11 -8.81 -11.44 -28.61
CA ASN A 11 -7.98 -12.08 -29.63
C ASN A 11 -7.30 -11.03 -30.53
N ALA A 12 -6.28 -10.39 -29.98
CA ALA A 12 -5.50 -9.36 -30.67
C ALA A 12 -4.56 -9.89 -31.77
N ILE A 13 -4.45 -11.22 -31.93
CA ILE A 13 -3.64 -11.84 -33.00
C ILE A 13 -4.46 -11.89 -34.30
N SER A 14 -5.76 -12.15 -34.20
CA SER A 14 -6.65 -12.27 -35.37
C SER A 14 -7.46 -11.01 -35.66
N ASN A 15 -7.68 -10.14 -34.67
CA ASN A 15 -8.52 -8.96 -34.79
C ASN A 15 -7.70 -7.67 -34.58
N THR A 16 -7.95 -6.66 -35.39
CA THR A 16 -7.37 -5.31 -35.28
C THR A 16 -8.46 -4.27 -35.00
N ASP A 17 -8.25 -3.43 -33.97
CA ASP A 17 -9.14 -2.31 -33.64
C ASP A 17 -9.00 -1.19 -34.68
N THR A 18 -10.00 -1.07 -35.57
CA THR A 18 -10.01 -0.13 -36.68
C THR A 18 -10.46 1.28 -36.31
N ASN A 19 -10.99 1.50 -35.10
CA ASN A 19 -11.70 2.74 -34.74
C ASN A 19 -10.99 3.65 -33.72
N GLY A 20 -9.76 3.32 -33.30
CA GLY A 20 -8.89 4.25 -32.56
C GLY A 20 -9.40 4.68 -31.17
N LYS A 21 -10.32 3.94 -30.54
CA LYS A 21 -10.82 4.23 -29.18
C LYS A 21 -9.77 4.06 -28.07
N THR A 22 -8.58 3.61 -28.44
CA THR A 22 -7.41 3.40 -27.57
C THR A 22 -6.92 4.69 -26.90
N ALA A 23 -7.02 5.86 -27.53
CA ALA A 23 -6.51 7.13 -26.97
C ALA A 23 -7.25 7.58 -25.69
N TRP A 24 -8.57 7.37 -25.62
CA TRP A 24 -9.36 7.63 -24.41
C TRP A 24 -9.03 6.64 -23.29
N LEU A 25 -8.73 5.39 -23.64
CA LEU A 25 -8.23 4.37 -22.72
C LEU A 25 -6.83 4.71 -22.18
N TRP A 26 -5.95 5.35 -22.97
CA TRP A 26 -4.67 5.86 -22.49
C TRP A 26 -4.83 7.01 -21.48
N MET A 27 -5.78 7.93 -21.70
CA MET A 27 -6.07 9.04 -20.78
C MET A 27 -6.71 8.56 -19.46
N LEU A 28 -7.69 7.65 -19.55
CA LEU A 28 -8.27 6.98 -18.38
C LEU A 28 -7.24 6.07 -17.69
N GLY A 29 -6.36 5.45 -18.47
CA GLY A 29 -5.26 4.62 -18.00
C GLY A 29 -4.21 5.42 -17.24
N LEU A 30 -3.83 6.61 -17.71
CA LEU A 30 -2.97 7.55 -17.00
C LEU A 30 -3.60 8.03 -15.68
N TYR A 31 -4.91 8.26 -15.67
CA TYR A 31 -5.64 8.60 -14.45
C TYR A 31 -5.71 7.43 -13.46
N ALA A 32 -5.98 6.21 -13.95
CA ALA A 32 -6.02 4.99 -13.16
C ALA A 32 -4.63 4.61 -12.61
N VAL A 33 -3.57 4.76 -13.43
CA VAL A 33 -2.17 4.66 -13.01
C VAL A 33 -1.93 5.65 -11.88
N LYS A 34 -2.32 6.92 -12.00
CA LYS A 34 -2.16 7.90 -10.91
C LYS A 34 -2.92 7.55 -9.62
N LYS A 35 -3.87 6.61 -9.62
CA LYS A 35 -4.71 6.30 -8.45
C LYS A 35 -4.54 4.89 -7.87
N SER A 36 -3.91 3.96 -8.60
CA SER A 36 -3.76 2.55 -8.20
C SER A 36 -2.29 2.17 -8.06
N MET A 37 -1.90 1.72 -6.87
CA MET A 37 -0.50 1.41 -6.53
C MET A 37 0.06 0.26 -7.38
N PRO A 38 -0.70 -0.83 -7.64
CA PRO A 38 -0.26 -1.84 -8.60
C PRO A 38 0.02 -1.27 -9.99
N LEU A 39 -0.80 -0.35 -10.48
CA LEU A 39 -0.60 0.23 -11.82
C LEU A 39 0.59 1.19 -11.87
N GLN A 40 0.81 2.00 -10.83
CA GLN A 40 2.03 2.83 -10.71
C GLN A 40 3.27 1.97 -10.67
N PHE A 41 3.22 0.86 -9.91
CA PHE A 41 4.28 -0.10 -9.84
C PHE A 41 4.60 -0.68 -11.23
N TYR A 42 3.62 -1.23 -11.95
CA TYR A 42 3.89 -1.84 -13.26
C TYR A 42 4.34 -0.80 -14.28
N PHE A 43 3.77 0.40 -14.27
CA PHE A 43 4.22 1.49 -15.12
C PHE A 43 5.70 1.84 -14.86
N HIS A 44 6.09 1.97 -13.60
CA HIS A 44 7.49 2.23 -13.23
C HIS A 44 8.42 1.06 -13.56
N SER A 45 7.98 -0.18 -13.30
CA SER A 45 8.73 -1.40 -13.61
C SER A 45 8.99 -1.55 -15.11
N ILE A 46 7.98 -1.26 -15.94
CA ILE A 46 8.07 -1.27 -17.41
C ILE A 46 9.04 -0.19 -17.91
N LEU A 47 8.89 1.06 -17.45
CA LEU A 47 9.75 2.17 -17.88
C LEU A 47 11.22 1.95 -17.52
N ASN A 48 11.48 1.43 -16.32
CA ASN A 48 12.83 1.29 -15.80
C ASN A 48 13.44 -0.10 -16.02
N ARG A 49 12.71 -1.03 -16.67
CA ARG A 49 13.10 -2.43 -16.92
C ARG A 49 13.58 -3.15 -15.64
N GLN A 50 13.06 -2.79 -14.48
CA GLN A 50 13.45 -3.38 -13.20
C GLN A 50 12.57 -4.59 -12.90
N ARG A 51 13.20 -5.71 -12.53
CA ARG A 51 12.54 -6.93 -12.08
C ARG A 51 12.76 -7.11 -10.59
N TYR A 52 11.74 -7.61 -9.88
CA TYR A 52 11.75 -7.96 -8.45
C TYR A 52 12.49 -6.97 -7.54
N LYS A 53 11.78 -5.95 -7.06
CA LYS A 53 12.29 -5.01 -6.06
C LYS A 53 11.17 -4.66 -5.07
N CYS A 54 11.54 -4.39 -3.82
CA CYS A 54 10.64 -3.73 -2.88
C CYS A 54 10.62 -2.25 -3.21
N TYR A 55 9.45 -1.73 -3.55
CA TYR A 55 9.26 -0.32 -3.89
C TYR A 55 8.84 0.44 -2.64
N ASP A 56 9.66 1.41 -2.24
CA ASP A 56 9.32 2.30 -1.14
C ASP A 56 8.47 3.46 -1.67
N PHE A 57 7.22 3.51 -1.23
CA PHE A 57 6.25 4.56 -1.55
C PHE A 57 6.03 5.50 -0.36
N SER A 58 6.93 5.51 0.64
CA SER A 58 6.84 6.41 1.79
C SER A 58 6.83 7.89 1.39
N ASP A 59 7.47 8.24 0.27
CA ASP A 59 7.52 9.61 -0.26
C ASP A 59 6.28 9.98 -1.10
N ASN A 60 5.36 9.04 -1.36
CA ASN A 60 4.16 9.29 -2.14
C ASN A 60 3.01 9.79 -1.26
N SER A 61 2.87 11.11 -1.17
CA SER A 61 1.86 11.78 -0.34
C SER A 61 0.42 11.36 -0.65
N MET A 62 0.11 10.97 -1.88
CA MET A 62 -1.27 10.56 -2.23
C MET A 62 -1.69 9.28 -1.50
N TYR A 63 -0.83 8.26 -1.44
CA TYR A 63 -1.14 7.04 -0.70
C TYR A 63 -1.08 7.26 0.80
N ALA A 64 -0.16 8.13 1.24
CA ALA A 64 -0.10 8.60 2.61
C ALA A 64 -1.43 9.19 3.05
N ASP A 65 -1.93 10.19 2.33
CA ASP A 65 -3.16 10.90 2.67
C ASP A 65 -4.38 9.98 2.61
N LYS A 66 -4.46 9.10 1.60
CA LYS A 66 -5.54 8.10 1.48
C LYS A 66 -5.58 7.16 2.69
N ILE A 67 -4.43 6.63 3.11
CA ILE A 67 -4.36 5.73 4.27
C ILE A 67 -4.65 6.52 5.54
N LEU A 68 -3.95 7.63 5.78
CA LEU A 68 -4.04 8.41 7.01
C LEU A 68 -5.43 9.02 7.24
N GLY A 69 -6.14 9.36 6.17
CA GLY A 69 -7.50 9.90 6.18
C GLY A 69 -8.61 8.85 6.26
N SER A 70 -8.28 7.55 6.21
CA SER A 70 -9.27 6.47 6.16
C SER A 70 -9.91 6.13 7.50
N ILE A 71 -11.15 5.65 7.45
CA ILE A 71 -11.84 5.09 8.63
C ILE A 71 -11.14 3.82 9.10
N ALA A 72 -10.66 3.00 8.16
CA ALA A 72 -9.82 1.83 8.43
C ALA A 72 -8.62 2.22 9.29
N TYR A 73 -7.90 3.27 8.94
CA TYR A 73 -6.73 3.71 9.68
C TYR A 73 -7.10 4.32 11.04
N TYR A 74 -8.23 5.04 11.12
CA TYR A 74 -8.74 5.50 12.41
C TYR A 74 -9.01 4.33 13.38
N ASN A 75 -9.67 3.28 12.91
CA ASN A 75 -9.93 2.06 13.70
C ASN A 75 -8.64 1.31 14.04
N PHE A 76 -7.71 1.21 13.09
CA PHE A 76 -6.37 0.64 13.30
C PHE A 76 -5.61 1.40 14.42
N LYS A 77 -5.62 2.74 14.38
CA LYS A 77 -4.98 3.55 15.42
C LYS A 77 -5.59 3.31 16.80
N LYS A 78 -6.91 3.12 16.89
CA LYS A 78 -7.57 2.75 18.16
C LYS A 78 -7.10 1.39 18.67
N LYS A 79 -7.11 0.38 17.80
CA LYS A 79 -6.73 -1.00 18.13
C LYS A 79 -5.31 -1.10 18.68
N TYR A 80 -4.38 -0.33 18.14
CA TYR A 80 -2.95 -0.37 18.52
C TYR A 80 -2.52 0.81 19.41
N HIS A 81 -3.46 1.53 20.03
CA HIS A 81 -3.20 2.64 20.95
C HIS A 81 -2.37 3.80 20.35
N ILE A 82 -2.43 4.01 19.04
CA ILE A 82 -1.72 5.11 18.36
C ILE A 82 -2.38 6.47 18.64
N ILE A 83 -3.68 6.52 18.93
CA ILE A 83 -4.36 7.78 19.33
C ILE A 83 -4.05 8.16 20.78
N ASN A 84 -3.99 7.18 21.68
CA ASN A 84 -3.71 7.37 23.11
C ASN A 84 -2.44 6.60 23.49
N LEU A 85 -1.31 7.12 23.03
CA LEU A 85 0.00 6.48 23.14
C LEU A 85 0.57 6.51 24.57
N TYR A 86 0.29 7.56 25.34
CA TYR A 86 0.96 7.81 26.63
C TYR A 86 0.83 6.63 27.62
N PRO A 87 -0.35 6.02 27.83
CA PRO A 87 -0.43 4.85 28.72
C PRO A 87 0.44 3.66 28.26
N ALA A 88 0.62 3.48 26.95
CA ALA A 88 1.47 2.41 26.43
C ALA A 88 2.96 2.73 26.63
N LEU A 89 3.37 3.98 26.40
CA LEU A 89 4.74 4.45 26.61
C LEU A 89 5.12 4.47 28.11
N GLU A 90 4.20 4.87 28.98
CA GLU A 90 4.40 4.88 30.44
C GLU A 90 4.57 3.45 30.97
N ARG A 91 3.74 2.50 30.51
CA ARG A 91 3.94 1.06 30.80
C ARG A 91 5.30 0.56 30.32
N MET A 92 5.71 0.92 29.11
CA MET A 92 7.04 0.56 28.59
C MET A 92 8.16 1.11 29.48
N TYR A 93 8.05 2.37 29.91
CA TYR A 93 9.01 2.99 30.80
C TYR A 93 9.10 2.29 32.16
N HIS A 94 7.97 2.07 32.86
CA HIS A 94 7.97 1.38 34.14
C HIS A 94 8.45 -0.08 34.05
N GLN A 95 8.32 -0.71 32.89
CA GLN A 95 8.83 -2.05 32.60
C GLN A 95 10.31 -2.06 32.12
N ASN A 96 10.99 -0.91 32.09
CA ASN A 96 12.33 -0.76 31.52
C ASN A 96 12.46 -1.27 30.07
N ARG A 97 11.38 -1.15 29.28
CA ARG A 97 11.29 -1.64 27.91
C ARG A 97 11.51 -0.50 26.91
N LEU A 98 12.64 -0.51 26.20
CA LEU A 98 13.00 0.54 25.24
C LEU A 98 12.31 0.41 23.87
N TYR A 99 11.87 -0.79 23.49
CA TYR A 99 11.21 -1.01 22.21
C TYR A 99 10.04 -1.99 22.31
N MET A 100 9.02 -1.79 21.49
CA MET A 100 7.86 -2.67 21.37
C MET A 100 7.41 -2.75 19.92
N ILE A 101 7.18 -3.97 19.44
CA ILE A 101 6.78 -4.23 18.06
C ILE A 101 5.43 -4.93 18.06
N TYR A 102 4.52 -4.43 17.22
CA TYR A 102 3.27 -5.10 16.91
C TYR A 102 3.23 -5.43 15.43
N SER A 103 2.82 -6.66 15.10
CA SER A 103 2.57 -7.07 13.73
C SER A 103 1.10 -7.41 13.57
N GLY A 104 0.55 -7.18 12.37
CA GLY A 104 -0.83 -7.49 12.08
C GLY A 104 -1.17 -7.27 10.61
N THR A 105 -2.46 -7.18 10.34
CA THR A 105 -3.02 -6.94 9.02
C THR A 105 -3.85 -5.68 9.01
N PHE A 106 -3.80 -4.93 7.92
CA PHE A 106 -4.66 -3.79 7.64
C PHE A 106 -5.52 -4.11 6.44
N ASP A 107 -6.84 -4.09 6.65
CA ASP A 107 -7.83 -4.45 5.63
C ASP A 107 -8.92 -3.38 5.53
N PRO A 108 -8.85 -2.50 4.50
CA PRO A 108 -9.88 -1.49 4.24
C PRO A 108 -11.21 -2.06 3.74
N TYR A 109 -11.30 -3.34 3.39
CA TYR A 109 -12.52 -3.92 2.83
C TYR A 109 -13.70 -3.84 3.82
N TYR A 110 -13.44 -4.13 5.09
CA TYR A 110 -14.46 -4.20 6.14
C TYR A 110 -14.97 -2.82 6.60
N THR A 111 -14.29 -1.73 6.25
CA THR A 111 -14.75 -0.36 6.51
C THR A 111 -15.51 0.26 5.35
N GLY A 112 -15.73 -0.50 4.26
CA GLY A 112 -16.45 -0.03 3.08
C GLY A 112 -15.60 0.85 2.14
N GLU A 113 -14.31 1.01 2.41
CA GLU A 113 -13.40 1.87 1.66
C GLU A 113 -12.84 1.14 0.43
N ARG A 114 -13.73 0.82 -0.51
CA ARG A 114 -13.40 0.04 -1.71
C ARG A 114 -12.30 0.66 -2.57
N ASP A 115 -12.27 1.99 -2.71
CA ASP A 115 -11.19 2.67 -3.44
C ASP A 115 -9.82 2.46 -2.79
N LEU A 116 -9.76 2.53 -1.45
CA LEU A 116 -8.54 2.27 -0.71
C LEU A 116 -8.14 0.79 -0.81
N TYR A 117 -9.09 -0.12 -0.65
CA TYR A 117 -8.86 -1.56 -0.83
C TYR A 117 -8.36 -1.89 -2.26
N LEU A 118 -8.90 -1.27 -3.30
CA LEU A 118 -8.41 -1.44 -4.67
C LEU A 118 -7.04 -0.77 -4.90
N SER A 119 -6.68 0.22 -4.08
CA SER A 119 -5.40 0.91 -4.16
C SER A 119 -4.27 0.12 -3.51
N ILE A 120 -4.48 -0.46 -2.32
CA ILE A 120 -3.43 -1.08 -1.49
C ILE A 120 -3.74 -2.52 -1.04
N GLY A 121 -4.93 -3.05 -1.32
CA GLY A 121 -5.34 -4.39 -0.87
C GLY A 121 -5.42 -4.55 0.65
N GLN A 122 -5.34 -5.81 1.06
CA GLN A 122 -5.09 -6.20 2.45
C GLN A 122 -3.59 -6.35 2.63
N CYS A 123 -2.98 -5.54 3.49
CA CYS A 123 -1.52 -5.50 3.65
C CYS A 123 -1.09 -5.91 5.06
N LYS A 124 0.17 -6.36 5.17
CA LYS A 124 0.84 -6.60 6.45
C LYS A 124 1.21 -5.24 7.07
N VAL A 125 1.12 -5.14 8.38
CA VAL A 125 1.53 -3.94 9.12
C VAL A 125 2.46 -4.29 10.26
N ASN A 126 3.52 -3.51 10.40
CA ASN A 126 4.41 -3.52 11.54
C ASN A 126 4.42 -2.15 12.20
N ILE A 127 4.28 -2.12 13.53
CA ILE A 127 4.32 -0.91 14.34
C ILE A 127 5.50 -1.06 15.31
N CYS A 128 6.45 -0.14 15.27
CA CYS A 128 7.60 -0.12 16.15
C CYS A 128 7.57 1.12 17.03
N TYR A 129 7.42 0.91 18.33
CA TYR A 129 7.58 1.92 19.37
C TYR A 129 9.02 1.89 19.86
N VAL A 130 9.63 3.06 19.98
CA VAL A 130 10.97 3.24 20.52
C VAL A 130 10.95 4.38 21.53
N ILE A 131 11.48 4.13 22.71
CA ILE A 131 11.77 5.13 23.73
C ILE A 131 13.27 5.44 23.67
N TYR A 132 13.62 6.72 23.58
CA TYR A 132 15.00 7.20 23.66
C TYR A 132 15.31 7.57 25.11
N GLY A 133 16.43 7.07 25.64
CA GLY A 133 16.82 7.31 27.03
C GLY A 133 17.11 8.79 27.31
N ASN A 134 16.44 9.32 28.34
CA ASN A 134 16.58 10.60 29.05
C ASN A 134 16.81 11.88 28.21
N VAL A 135 15.79 12.73 28.10
CA VAL A 135 15.95 14.10 27.59
C VAL A 135 15.34 15.12 28.57
N ASN A 136 16.22 15.64 29.44
CA ASN A 136 16.08 16.76 30.39
C ASN A 136 15.58 16.50 31.83
N LYS A 137 16.02 17.40 32.72
CA LYS A 137 15.80 17.46 34.20
C LYS A 137 14.33 17.38 34.66
N ARG A 138 13.35 17.38 33.75
CA ARG A 138 11.91 17.39 34.03
C ARG A 138 11.21 16.04 33.90
N HIS A 139 11.95 14.95 33.63
CA HIS A 139 11.41 13.59 33.39
C HIS A 139 10.61 13.46 32.09
N ASP A 140 10.98 14.26 31.09
CA ASP A 140 10.42 14.12 29.74
C ASP A 140 11.19 13.03 28.99
N ILE A 141 10.44 12.12 28.38
CA ILE A 141 10.96 10.95 27.68
C ILE A 141 10.64 11.11 26.20
N ALA A 142 11.68 11.11 25.38
CA ALA A 142 11.53 11.15 23.93
C ALA A 142 11.13 9.77 23.39
N TYR A 143 10.26 9.75 22.39
CA TYR A 143 9.81 8.54 21.74
C TYR A 143 9.66 8.72 20.23
N SER A 144 9.67 7.61 19.51
CA SER A 144 9.19 7.55 18.13
C SER A 144 8.34 6.31 17.90
N VAL A 145 7.34 6.46 17.03
CA VAL A 145 6.54 5.36 16.52
C VAL A 145 6.73 5.31 15.02
N THR A 146 7.07 4.12 14.53
CA THR A 146 7.17 3.83 13.10
C THR A 146 6.06 2.86 12.74
N VAL A 147 5.24 3.21 11.75
CA VAL A 147 4.20 2.34 11.20
C VAL A 147 4.58 2.01 9.76
N THR A 148 4.74 0.73 9.47
CA THR A 148 5.18 0.23 8.16
C THR A 148 4.11 -0.69 7.60
N PHE A 149 3.54 -0.30 6.47
CA PHE A 149 2.63 -1.10 5.65
C PHE A 149 3.44 -1.78 4.55
N THR A 150 3.22 -3.07 4.34
CA THR A 150 3.89 -3.84 3.29
C THR A 150 2.94 -4.84 2.67
N ASP A 151 3.09 -5.08 1.37
CA ASP A 151 2.43 -6.20 0.72
C ASP A 151 3.30 -6.77 -0.40
N ASP A 152 3.05 -8.04 -0.70
CA ASP A 152 3.80 -8.85 -1.66
C ASP A 152 2.83 -9.37 -2.75
N TYR A 153 3.10 -8.99 -3.98
CA TYR A 153 2.31 -9.32 -5.16
C TYR A 153 3.09 -10.33 -5.98
N ASP A 154 2.69 -11.60 -5.86
CA ASP A 154 3.29 -12.71 -6.60
C ASP A 154 2.21 -13.52 -7.31
N PHE A 155 2.19 -13.44 -8.64
CA PHE A 155 1.20 -14.12 -9.48
C PHE A 155 1.31 -15.64 -9.47
N GLU A 156 2.43 -16.22 -9.01
CA GLU A 156 2.56 -17.67 -8.85
C GLU A 156 1.86 -18.14 -7.58
N HIS A 157 1.91 -17.32 -6.53
CA HIS A 157 1.37 -17.65 -5.19
C HIS A 157 -0.07 -17.17 -4.97
N TRP A 158 -0.62 -16.41 -5.91
CA TRP A 158 -1.98 -15.90 -5.82
C TRP A 158 -3.03 -16.95 -6.14
N THR A 159 -4.14 -16.91 -5.40
CA THR A 159 -5.33 -17.70 -5.75
C THR A 159 -5.83 -17.28 -7.14
N LYS A 160 -6.36 -18.26 -7.90
CA LYS A 160 -6.78 -18.09 -9.29
C LYS A 160 -7.72 -16.89 -9.50
N SER A 161 -8.62 -16.62 -8.53
CA SER A 161 -9.54 -15.48 -8.58
C SER A 161 -8.85 -14.11 -8.44
N LYS A 162 -7.92 -13.96 -7.49
CA LYS A 162 -7.15 -12.71 -7.31
C LYS A 162 -6.21 -12.45 -8.49
N LYS A 163 -5.56 -13.51 -8.98
CA LYS A 163 -4.70 -13.48 -10.19
C LYS A 163 -5.47 -13.00 -11.40
N ASN A 164 -6.66 -13.55 -11.64
CA ASN A 164 -7.49 -13.19 -12.80
C ASN A 164 -7.97 -11.73 -12.73
N LEU A 165 -8.38 -11.25 -11.56
CA LEU A 165 -8.85 -9.87 -11.40
C LEU A 165 -7.74 -8.84 -11.69
N LEU A 166 -6.56 -8.99 -11.09
CA LEU A 166 -5.48 -8.02 -11.28
C LEU A 166 -4.87 -8.12 -12.68
N THR A 167 -4.72 -9.34 -13.23
CA THR A 167 -4.28 -9.53 -14.62
C THR A 167 -5.27 -8.89 -15.58
N MET A 168 -6.57 -9.03 -15.33
CA MET A 168 -7.62 -8.35 -16.10
C MET A 168 -7.51 -6.83 -15.96
N CYS A 169 -7.29 -6.28 -14.76
CA CYS A 169 -7.11 -4.84 -14.56
C CYS A 169 -5.86 -4.31 -15.30
N ILE A 170 -4.73 -5.01 -15.21
CA ILE A 170 -3.50 -4.65 -15.92
C ILE A 170 -3.72 -4.69 -17.43
N ASN A 171 -4.32 -5.77 -17.94
CA ASN A 171 -4.57 -5.93 -19.38
C ASN A 171 -5.56 -4.90 -19.91
N ASN A 172 -6.60 -4.57 -19.14
CA ASN A 172 -7.60 -3.58 -19.53
C ASN A 172 -7.04 -2.15 -19.56
N ILE A 173 -5.96 -1.86 -18.82
CA ILE A 173 -5.44 -0.50 -18.63
C ILE A 173 -4.12 -0.28 -19.37
N LEU A 174 -3.19 -1.23 -19.31
CA LEU A 174 -1.86 -1.17 -19.90
C LEU A 174 -1.76 -1.98 -21.22
N GLY A 175 -2.86 -2.63 -21.62
CA GLY A 175 -2.91 -3.53 -22.77
C GLY A 175 -2.30 -4.90 -22.49
N TYR A 176 -2.31 -5.79 -23.49
CA TYR A 176 -1.71 -7.13 -23.39
C TYR A 176 -0.17 -7.12 -23.47
N TYR A 177 0.41 -6.00 -23.88
CA TYR A 177 1.84 -5.84 -24.16
C TYR A 177 2.77 -6.12 -22.96
N PRO A 178 2.44 -5.70 -21.71
CA PRO A 178 3.25 -6.06 -20.54
C PRO A 178 3.26 -7.56 -20.25
N GLN A 179 2.19 -8.27 -20.61
CA GLN A 179 2.08 -9.71 -20.41
C GLN A 179 2.85 -10.48 -21.50
N SER A 180 2.69 -10.11 -22.77
CA SER A 180 3.38 -10.78 -23.88
C SER A 180 4.90 -10.64 -23.82
N LEU A 181 5.39 -9.55 -23.22
CA LEU A 181 6.83 -9.30 -23.02
C LEU A 181 7.38 -9.86 -21.70
N GLY A 182 6.56 -10.53 -20.87
CA GLY A 182 7.00 -11.03 -19.56
C GLY A 182 7.44 -9.92 -18.60
N LEU A 183 6.84 -8.73 -18.71
CA LEU A 183 7.10 -7.57 -17.84
C LEU A 183 6.24 -7.58 -16.57
N ILE A 184 5.22 -8.45 -16.53
CA ILE A 184 4.50 -8.77 -15.31
C ILE A 184 5.41 -9.62 -14.42
N VAL A 185 6.01 -8.99 -13.42
CA VAL A 185 6.92 -9.62 -12.46
C VAL A 185 6.38 -9.51 -11.05
N PRO A 186 6.73 -10.46 -10.15
CA PRO A 186 6.41 -10.31 -8.75
C PRO A 186 7.04 -9.04 -8.17
N TYR A 187 6.37 -8.43 -7.21
CA TYR A 187 6.86 -7.24 -6.54
C TYR A 187 6.39 -7.12 -5.11
N SER A 188 7.10 -6.33 -4.34
CA SER A 188 6.65 -5.91 -3.02
C SER A 188 6.65 -4.40 -2.93
N TRP A 189 5.81 -3.86 -2.07
CA TRP A 189 5.79 -2.44 -1.79
C TRP A 189 5.80 -2.18 -0.29
N ARG A 190 6.29 -1.01 0.09
CA ARG A 190 6.30 -0.52 1.46
C ARG A 190 5.84 0.92 1.51
N ILE A 191 5.03 1.26 2.52
CA ILE A 191 4.79 2.65 2.94
C ILE A 191 5.08 2.75 4.43
N GLN A 192 5.96 3.67 4.80
CA GLN A 192 6.37 3.87 6.19
C GLN A 192 6.07 5.29 6.65
N TYR A 193 5.49 5.39 7.84
CA TYR A 193 5.29 6.65 8.56
C TYR A 193 6.10 6.61 9.84
N LYS A 194 6.80 7.70 10.14
CA LYS A 194 7.47 7.89 11.42
C LYS A 194 7.02 9.20 12.01
N PHE A 195 6.63 9.15 13.27
CA PHE A 195 6.42 10.36 14.07
C PHE A 195 7.11 10.20 15.41
N SER A 196 7.50 11.33 15.99
CA SER A 196 8.24 11.41 17.24
C SER A 196 7.70 12.50 18.13
N GLY A 197 7.94 12.37 19.41
CA GLY A 197 7.52 13.36 20.40
C GLY A 197 8.20 13.13 21.73
N THR A 198 7.71 13.84 22.74
CA THR A 198 8.11 13.69 24.13
C THR A 198 6.87 13.48 24.97
N PHE A 199 6.93 12.60 25.97
CA PHE A 199 5.87 12.47 26.98
C PHE A 199 6.48 12.64 28.37
N ARG A 200 5.68 13.18 29.29
CA ARG A 200 6.08 13.33 30.68
C ARG A 200 5.57 12.13 31.46
N CYS A 201 6.48 11.34 32.01
CA CYS A 201 6.10 10.21 32.87
C CYS A 201 5.65 10.72 34.23
N ARG A 202 4.52 10.23 34.73
CA ARG A 202 4.15 10.41 36.14
C ARG A 202 4.79 9.27 36.94
N HIS A 203 5.36 9.61 38.10
CA HIS A 203 5.85 8.62 39.06
C HIS A 203 4.70 8.04 39.87
#